data_AF-A0A8J3L429-F1
#
_entry.id   AF-A0A8J3L429-F1
#
_cell.length_a   1.000
_cell.length_b   1.000
_cell.length_c   1.000
_cell.angle_alpha   90.00
_cell.angle_beta   90.00
_cell.angle_gamma   90.00
#
_symmetry.space_group_name_H-M   'P 1'
#
loop_
_entity.id
_entity.type
_entity.pdbx_description
1 polymer ?
#
loop_
_entity_poly.entity_id
_entity_poly.type
_entity_poly.pdbx_seq_one_letter_code
_entity_poly.pdbx_strand_id
1 'polypeptide(L)'
;MAAYGDLHQPVDTVPAHYVWQCAIAASCRDLALAGLLLARGGVRADGRRLLSAQDTRRVNATMLTSGAYDASPDLADRIGLPLRSGVGGGILAVAPRLGAVCAWGPGLDSSGNSIAGQLALEHFAALTGWSVF
;
A
#
# COMPACT_ATOMS: atom_id res chain seq x y z
N MET A 1 -17.40 15.47 6.50
CA MET A 1 -17.86 14.18 7.05
C MET A 1 -18.90 14.39 8.16
N ALA A 2 -18.54 14.90 9.33
CA ALA A 2 -19.49 15.07 10.44
C ALA A 2 -20.70 15.96 10.09
N ALA A 3 -20.47 17.13 9.49
CA ALA A 3 -21.55 18.03 9.07
C ALA A 3 -22.50 17.45 7.99
N TYR A 4 -22.05 16.40 7.27
CA TYR A 4 -22.83 15.73 6.22
C TYR A 4 -23.41 14.38 6.68
N GLY A 5 -23.21 13.99 7.95
CA GLY A 5 -23.70 12.71 8.48
C GLY A 5 -22.83 11.49 8.16
N ASP A 6 -21.69 11.67 7.47
CA ASP A 6 -20.79 10.57 7.06
C ASP A 6 -19.79 10.15 8.15
N LEU A 7 -19.83 10.76 9.34
CA LEU A 7 -18.98 10.39 10.46
C LEU A 7 -19.83 9.85 11.61
N HIS A 8 -19.74 8.55 11.86
CA HIS A 8 -20.54 7.87 12.88
C HIS A 8 -19.86 7.80 14.26
N GLN A 9 -18.64 8.31 14.37
CA GLN A 9 -17.85 8.33 15.62
C GLN A 9 -17.59 9.78 16.05
N PRO A 10 -17.29 10.04 17.34
CA PRO A 10 -17.02 11.38 17.83
C PRO A 10 -15.86 12.06 17.08
N VAL A 11 -16.05 13.32 16.70
CA VAL A 11 -15.06 14.11 15.96
C VAL A 11 -13.74 14.24 16.71
N ASP A 12 -13.75 14.24 18.04
CA ASP A 12 -12.53 14.37 18.84
C ASP A 12 -11.73 13.07 18.90
N THR A 13 -12.38 11.91 18.74
CA THR A 13 -11.73 10.60 18.82
C THR A 13 -11.11 10.16 17.50
N VAL A 14 -11.78 10.44 16.38
CA VAL A 14 -11.38 9.93 15.07
C VAL A 14 -9.99 10.43 14.63
N PRO A 15 -9.66 11.73 14.70
CA PRO A 15 -8.33 12.24 14.35
C PRO A 15 -7.24 11.66 15.26
N ALA A 16 -7.51 11.51 16.56
CA ALA A 16 -6.54 10.91 17.47
C ALA A 16 -6.18 9.48 17.06
N HIS A 17 -7.19 8.65 16.76
CA HIS A 17 -6.97 7.28 16.29
C HIS A 17 -6.30 7.23 14.91
N TYR A 18 -6.65 8.15 14.00
CA TYR A 18 -5.99 8.25 12.70
C TYR A 18 -4.50 8.57 12.83
N VAL A 19 -4.14 9.53 13.68
CA VAL A 19 -2.74 9.88 13.96
C VAL A 19 -2.00 8.68 14.55
N TRP A 20 -2.62 7.96 15.49
CA TRP A 20 -2.01 6.76 16.09
C TRP A 20 -1.76 5.66 15.05
N GLN A 21 -2.71 5.44 14.14
CA GLN A 21 -2.53 4.49 13.03
C GLN A 21 -1.38 4.89 12.10
N CYS A 22 -1.26 6.18 11.78
CA CYS A 22 -0.17 6.71 10.96
C CYS A 22 1.20 6.74 11.66
N ALA A 23 1.24 6.71 12.99
CA ALA A 23 2.46 6.75 13.79
C ALA A 23 3.10 5.37 14.04
N ILE A 24 2.49 4.28 13.52
CA ILE A 24 3.08 2.94 13.62
C ILE A 24 4.39 2.92 12.83
N ALA A 25 5.50 2.67 13.54
CA ALA A 25 6.81 2.50 12.93
C ALA A 25 7.02 1.05 12.47
N ALA A 26 7.53 0.88 11.26
CA ALA A 26 7.78 -0.42 10.64
C ALA A 26 9.00 -0.34 9.71
N SER A 27 9.80 -1.41 9.65
CA SER A 27 10.87 -1.54 8.64
C SER A 27 10.30 -1.96 7.28
N CYS A 28 11.10 -1.85 6.20
CA CYS A 28 10.73 -2.43 4.90
C CYS A 28 10.41 -3.93 5.01
N ARG A 29 11.12 -4.65 5.88
CA ARG A 29 10.88 -6.07 6.13
C ARG A 29 9.51 -6.30 6.74
N ASP A 30 9.12 -5.49 7.73
CA ASP A 30 7.81 -5.61 8.39
C ASP A 30 6.68 -5.32 7.42
N LEU A 31 6.81 -4.25 6.61
CA LEU A 31 5.83 -3.91 5.58
C LEU A 31 5.72 -4.97 4.48
N ALA A 32 6.85 -5.50 4.00
CA ALA A 32 6.84 -6.58 3.02
C ALA A 32 6.17 -7.85 3.56
N LEU A 33 6.48 -8.24 4.81
CA LEU A 33 5.84 -9.38 5.47
C LEU A 33 4.34 -9.18 5.66
N ALA A 34 3.91 -7.96 6.02
CA ALA A 34 2.49 -7.61 6.11
C ALA A 34 1.80 -7.71 4.73
N GLY A 35 2.44 -7.21 3.67
CA GLY A 35 1.94 -7.28 2.29
C GLY A 35 1.74 -8.70 1.78
N LEU A 36 2.47 -9.70 2.29
CA LEU A 36 2.27 -11.11 1.93
C LEU A 36 0.87 -11.62 2.27
N LEU A 37 0.18 -11.04 3.26
CA LEU A 37 -1.23 -11.33 3.52
C LEU A 37 -2.09 -11.08 2.27
N LEU A 38 -1.85 -9.95 1.59
CA LEU A 38 -2.59 -9.53 0.42
C LEU A 38 -2.18 -10.35 -0.81
N ALA A 39 -0.89 -10.66 -0.95
CA ALA A 39 -0.39 -11.55 -2.00
C ALA A 39 -1.00 -12.97 -1.90
N ARG A 40 -1.26 -13.44 -0.67
CA ARG A 40 -1.87 -14.74 -0.37
C ARG A 40 -3.40 -14.74 -0.37
N GLY A 41 -4.05 -13.68 -0.87
CA GLY A 41 -5.51 -13.65 -0.94
C GLY A 41 -6.20 -13.62 0.44
N GLY A 42 -5.56 -12.97 1.42
CA GLY A 42 -6.11 -12.76 2.77
C GLY A 42 -5.77 -13.85 3.78
N VAL A 43 -4.84 -14.75 3.44
CA VAL A 43 -4.40 -15.86 4.28
C VAL A 43 -3.08 -15.51 4.96
N ARG A 44 -3.06 -15.66 6.29
CA ARG A 44 -1.90 -15.40 7.15
C ARG A 44 -0.81 -16.47 6.94
N ALA A 45 0.38 -16.20 7.46
CA ALA A 45 1.50 -17.16 7.38
C ALA A 45 1.21 -18.49 8.11
N ASP A 46 0.31 -18.48 9.11
CA ASP A 46 -0.13 -19.68 9.84
C ASP A 46 -1.29 -20.43 9.14
N GLY A 47 -1.64 -20.05 7.91
CA GLY A 47 -2.73 -20.66 7.13
C GLY A 47 -4.14 -20.19 7.50
N ARG A 48 -4.30 -19.37 8.55
CA ARG A 48 -5.61 -18.85 8.93
C ARG A 48 -6.03 -17.70 8.03
N ARG A 49 -7.31 -17.68 7.64
CA ARG A 49 -7.89 -16.59 6.86
C ARG A 49 -8.16 -15.38 7.77
N LEU A 50 -7.62 -14.22 7.40
CA LEU A 50 -7.92 -12.93 8.04
C LEU A 50 -8.88 -12.09 7.19
N LEU A 51 -8.71 -12.10 5.87
CA LEU A 51 -9.57 -11.39 4.93
C LEU A 51 -10.20 -12.38 3.96
N SER A 52 -11.43 -12.10 3.52
CA SER A 52 -12.01 -12.85 2.41
C SER A 52 -11.20 -12.61 1.12
N ALA A 53 -11.30 -13.52 0.15
CA ALA A 53 -10.68 -13.31 -1.15
C ALA A 53 -11.25 -12.06 -1.86
N GLN A 54 -12.53 -11.75 -1.61
CA GLN A 54 -13.18 -10.56 -2.15
C GLN A 54 -12.63 -9.27 -1.51
N ASP A 55 -12.50 -9.23 -0.19
CA ASP A 55 -11.95 -8.05 0.51
C ASP A 55 -10.49 -7.83 0.15
N THR A 56 -9.70 -8.91 0.04
CA THR A 56 -8.31 -8.81 -0.40
C THR A 56 -8.20 -8.22 -1.80
N ARG A 57 -9.09 -8.64 -2.72
CA ARG A 57 -9.16 -8.07 -4.06
C ARG A 57 -9.53 -6.58 -4.02
N ARG A 58 -10.47 -6.18 -3.16
CA ARG A 58 -10.88 -4.77 -2.99
C ARG A 58 -9.73 -3.91 -2.46
N VAL A 59 -8.97 -4.41 -1.48
CA VAL A 59 -7.77 -3.73 -0.97
C VAL A 59 -6.74 -3.56 -2.08
N ASN A 60 -6.41 -4.62 -2.82
CA ASN A 60 -5.46 -4.54 -3.93
C ASN A 60 -5.94 -3.60 -5.05
N ALA A 61 -7.24 -3.61 -5.37
CA ALA A 61 -7.80 -2.68 -6.36
C ALA A 61 -7.67 -1.22 -5.90
N THR A 62 -7.96 -0.94 -4.62
CA THR A 62 -7.81 0.40 -4.03
C THR A 62 -6.36 0.87 -4.04
N MET A 63 -5.43 -0.04 -3.70
CA MET A 63 -3.99 0.21 -3.81
C MET A 63 -3.58 0.53 -5.25
N LEU A 64 -4.08 -0.21 -6.24
CA LEU A 64 -3.76 0.04 -7.64
C LEU A 64 -4.28 1.40 -8.13
N THR A 65 -5.50 1.79 -7.75
CA THR A 65 -6.16 2.98 -8.31
C THR A 65 -5.89 4.27 -7.55
N SER A 66 -5.51 4.19 -6.28
CA SER A 66 -5.36 5.36 -5.39
C SER A 66 -4.17 5.28 -4.43
N GLY A 67 -3.30 4.30 -4.64
CA GLY A 67 -2.20 3.95 -3.75
C GLY A 67 -1.11 4.99 -3.61
N ALA A 68 -0.89 5.81 -4.64
CA ALA A 68 0.17 6.80 -4.74
C ALA A 68 -0.36 8.22 -4.98
N TYR A 69 -1.50 8.54 -4.38
CA TYR A 69 -2.16 9.83 -4.52
C TYR A 69 -2.42 10.12 -6.00
N ASP A 70 -2.16 11.34 -6.46
CA ASP A 70 -2.36 11.77 -7.85
C ASP A 70 -1.41 11.07 -8.85
N ALA A 71 -0.33 10.44 -8.36
CA ALA A 71 0.58 9.66 -9.20
C ALA A 71 0.13 8.21 -9.44
N SER A 72 -1.01 7.78 -8.88
CA SER A 72 -1.47 6.39 -9.00
C SER A 72 -1.61 5.90 -10.46
N PRO A 73 -2.15 6.69 -11.41
CA PRO A 73 -2.22 6.26 -12.81
C PRO A 73 -0.85 6.06 -13.46
N ASP A 74 0.10 6.99 -13.23
CA ASP A 74 1.47 6.91 -13.77
C ASP A 74 2.22 5.69 -13.22
N LEU A 75 2.13 5.45 -11.92
CA LEU A 75 2.80 4.32 -11.30
C LEU A 75 2.13 2.98 -11.63
N ALA A 76 0.82 2.96 -11.88
CA ALA A 76 0.16 1.77 -12.39
C ALA A 76 0.69 1.39 -13.77
N ASP A 77 0.93 2.37 -14.65
CA ASP A 77 1.52 2.14 -15.98
C ASP A 77 2.97 1.67 -15.89
N ARG A 78 3.81 2.36 -15.10
CA ARG A 78 5.25 2.09 -15.03
C ARG A 78 5.64 0.87 -14.19
N ILE A 79 4.94 0.63 -13.07
CA ILE A 79 5.27 -0.45 -12.12
C ILE A 79 4.34 -1.65 -12.32
N GLY A 80 3.09 -1.43 -12.70
CA GLY A 80 2.15 -2.53 -12.97
C GLY A 80 1.69 -3.32 -11.74
N LEU A 81 1.84 -2.79 -10.52
CA LEU A 81 1.50 -3.49 -9.28
C LEU A 81 0.60 -2.66 -8.36
N PRO A 82 -0.37 -3.28 -7.66
CA PRO A 82 -1.01 -2.69 -6.49
C PRO A 82 0.02 -2.18 -5.49
N LEU A 83 0.00 -0.88 -5.20
CA LEU A 83 0.96 -0.27 -4.28
C LEU A 83 0.31 0.70 -3.31
N ARG A 84 1.01 1.02 -2.22
CA ARG A 84 0.61 2.08 -1.30
C ARG A 84 1.83 2.84 -0.85
N SER A 85 1.79 4.16 -0.98
CA SER A 85 2.81 5.07 -0.48
C SER A 85 2.38 5.74 0.83
N GLY A 86 3.36 6.26 1.54
CA GLY A 86 3.17 7.17 2.65
C GLY A 86 4.26 8.23 2.70
N VAL A 87 3.90 9.41 3.21
CA VAL A 87 4.81 10.57 3.36
C VAL A 87 5.99 10.30 4.32
N GLY A 88 5.97 9.19 5.06
CA GLY A 88 7.15 8.67 5.76
C GLY A 88 8.24 8.10 4.83
N GLY A 89 8.00 8.06 3.51
CA GLY A 89 8.96 7.61 2.48
C GLY A 89 8.85 6.13 2.11
N GLY A 90 7.93 5.38 2.70
CA GLY A 90 7.72 3.96 2.41
C GLY A 90 6.78 3.74 1.24
N ILE A 91 7.08 2.76 0.40
CA ILE A 91 6.18 2.26 -0.65
C ILE A 91 6.12 0.73 -0.55
N LEU A 92 4.93 0.20 -0.34
CA LEU A 92 4.64 -1.23 -0.37
C LEU A 92 3.99 -1.57 -1.71
N ALA A 93 4.52 -2.53 -2.45
CA ALA A 93 3.89 -3.10 -3.64
C ALA A 93 3.60 -4.60 -3.44
N VAL A 94 2.46 -5.04 -3.99
CA VAL A 94 1.95 -6.41 -3.84
C VAL A 94 1.74 -7.02 -5.22
N ALA A 95 2.36 -8.16 -5.48
CA ALA A 95 2.11 -8.98 -6.65
C ALA A 95 1.23 -10.19 -6.24
N PRO A 96 -0.07 -10.19 -6.58
CA PRO A 96 -0.99 -11.26 -6.19
C PRO A 96 -0.46 -12.65 -6.59
N ARG A 97 -0.47 -13.59 -5.64
CA ARG A 97 0.06 -14.96 -5.74
C ARG A 97 1.58 -15.09 -5.85
N LEU A 98 2.33 -14.00 -5.96
CA LEU A 98 3.79 -14.02 -6.11
C LEU A 98 4.50 -13.56 -4.83
N GLY A 99 4.15 -12.37 -4.33
CA GLY A 99 4.81 -11.82 -3.15
C GLY A 99 4.51 -10.35 -2.91
N ALA A 100 5.32 -9.74 -2.06
CA ALA A 100 5.28 -8.32 -1.74
C ALA A 100 6.70 -7.78 -1.61
N VAL A 101 6.89 -6.54 -2.01
CA VAL A 101 8.16 -5.83 -1.95
C VAL A 101 7.93 -4.45 -1.34
N CYS A 102 8.85 -4.01 -0.51
CA CYS A 102 8.80 -2.67 0.06
C CYS A 102 10.13 -1.95 -0.19
N ALA A 103 10.03 -0.73 -0.68
CA ALA A 103 11.14 0.20 -0.80
C ALA A 103 10.90 1.41 0.12
N TRP A 104 11.97 2.01 0.60
CA TRP A 104 11.90 3.21 1.44
C TRP A 104 12.97 4.20 1.05
N GLY A 105 12.60 5.48 1.00
CA GLY A 105 13.52 6.59 0.83
C GLY A 105 12.86 7.90 1.27
N PRO A 106 13.55 8.77 2.04
CA PRO A 106 12.93 9.95 2.64
C PRO A 106 12.71 11.11 1.65
N GLY A 107 13.39 11.12 0.50
CA GLY A 107 13.21 12.14 -0.53
C GLY A 107 11.89 11.93 -1.27
N LEU A 108 10.96 12.89 -1.14
CA LEU A 108 9.63 12.83 -1.75
C LEU A 108 9.52 13.72 -2.99
N ASP A 109 8.68 13.31 -3.94
CA ASP A 109 8.22 14.17 -5.04
C ASP A 109 7.11 15.12 -4.59
N SER A 110 6.60 15.93 -5.54
CA SER A 110 5.51 16.89 -5.31
C SER A 110 4.19 16.24 -4.91
N SER A 111 4.01 14.95 -5.19
CA SER A 111 2.82 14.18 -4.85
C SER A 111 2.95 13.44 -3.51
N GLY A 112 4.09 13.59 -2.82
CA GLY A 112 4.37 12.99 -1.53
C GLY A 112 4.87 11.54 -1.58
N ASN A 113 5.29 11.06 -2.76
CA ASN A 113 5.79 9.70 -2.95
C ASN A 113 7.33 9.67 -2.92
N SER A 114 7.92 8.60 -2.40
CA SER A 114 9.37 8.44 -2.36
C SER A 114 9.96 8.34 -3.78
N ILE A 115 10.87 9.25 -4.15
CA ILE A 115 11.51 9.27 -5.47
C ILE A 115 12.33 8.00 -5.66
N ALA A 116 13.22 7.71 -4.71
CA ALA A 116 14.07 6.51 -4.75
C ALA A 116 13.24 5.22 -4.67
N GLY A 117 12.16 5.22 -3.87
CA GLY A 117 11.27 4.08 -3.74
C GLY A 117 10.55 3.73 -5.05
N GLN A 118 10.05 4.75 -5.76
CA GLN A 118 9.38 4.56 -7.06
C GLN A 118 10.34 3.95 -8.10
N LEU A 119 11.52 4.53 -8.25
CA LEU A 119 12.53 4.05 -9.21
C LEU A 119 13.00 2.62 -8.89
N ALA A 120 13.18 2.30 -7.60
CA ALA A 120 13.56 0.96 -7.17
C ALA A 120 12.48 -0.08 -7.52
N LEU A 121 11.21 0.25 -7.32
CA LEU A 121 10.09 -0.65 -7.61
C LEU A 121 9.84 -0.82 -9.11
N GLU A 122 9.98 0.25 -9.89
CA GLU A 122 9.94 0.18 -11.36
C GLU A 122 11.05 -0.72 -11.91
N HIS A 123 12.29 -0.53 -11.44
CA HIS A 123 13.41 -1.38 -11.85
C HIS A 123 13.22 -2.84 -11.41
N PHE A 124 12.71 -3.07 -10.20
CA PHE A 124 12.40 -4.41 -9.72
C PHE A 124 11.32 -5.09 -10.57
N ALA A 125 10.23 -4.39 -10.91
CA ALA A 125 9.18 -4.93 -11.76
C ALA A 125 9.72 -5.31 -13.16
N ALA A 126 10.55 -4.44 -13.75
CA ALA A 126 11.20 -4.70 -15.03
C ALA A 126 12.13 -5.92 -15.00
N LEU A 127 12.90 -6.12 -13.93
CA LEU A 127 13.80 -7.26 -13.77
C LEU A 127 13.07 -8.59 -13.53
N THR A 128 11.93 -8.55 -12.83
CA THR A 128 11.22 -9.74 -12.38
C THR A 128 10.05 -10.15 -13.27
N GLY A 129 9.60 -9.23 -14.15
CA GLY A 129 8.37 -9.38 -14.91
C GLY A 129 7.11 -9.34 -14.03
N TRP A 130 7.20 -8.82 -12.81
CA TRP A 130 6.04 -8.68 -11.93
C TRP A 130 5.15 -7.54 -12.41
N SER A 131 4.01 -7.89 -12.99
CA SER A 131 2.94 -6.98 -13.40
C SER A 131 1.59 -7.69 -13.26
N VAL A 132 0.52 -6.92 -13.03
CA VAL A 132 -0.87 -7.43 -13.11
C VAL A 132 -1.54 -7.12 -14.45
N PHE A 133 -0.83 -6.44 -15.34
CA PHE A 133 -1.20 -6.16 -16.74
C PHE A 133 -0.37 -7.02 -17.70
#